data_AF-A0A536A0G9-F1
#
_entry.id   AF-A0A536A0G9-F1
#
_cell.length_a   1.000
_cell.length_b   1.000
_cell.length_c   1.000
_cell.angle_alpha   90.00
_cell.angle_beta   90.00
_cell.angle_gamma   90.00
#
_symmetry.space_group_name_H-M   'P 1'
#
loop_
_entity.id
_entity.type
_entity.pdbx_description
1 polymer ?
#
loop_
_entity_poly.entity_id
_entity_poly.type
_entity_poly.pdbx_seq_one_letter_code
_entity_poly.pdbx_strand_id
1 'polypeptide(L)'
;MEFLGQGLAEAIHRLVTLDADVVEALSASLAVSGTATALSVAIGVPAGTALGLARFRGRGLVLTLVNTGLGLPPVVVGIAVQSVDPMLRLQLRALGATPTQALWLFAREARLPILTAAMAGFGAVISEIGASLMVGCNVKGDTRILTTAITLETGKGEFGTAIALGIILLALVFAVNAATTWAQQRSRA
;
A
#
# COMPACT_ATOMS: atom_id res chain seq x y z
N MET A 1 10.81 -24.94 -4.66
CA MET A 1 9.44 -24.88 -4.11
C MET A 1 9.35 -25.26 -2.63
N GLU A 2 10.40 -25.86 -2.03
CA GLU A 2 10.42 -26.23 -0.61
C GLU A 2 10.36 -25.03 0.35
N PHE A 3 11.02 -23.90 0.04
CA PHE A 3 11.03 -22.70 0.89
C PHE A 3 9.64 -22.07 1.13
N LEU A 4 8.76 -22.08 0.12
CA LEU A 4 7.40 -21.55 0.25
C LEU A 4 6.53 -22.47 1.13
N GLY A 5 6.66 -23.78 0.96
CA GLY A 5 5.97 -24.77 1.80
C GLY A 5 6.42 -24.71 3.25
N GLN A 6 7.74 -24.58 3.49
CA GLN A 6 8.31 -24.40 4.82
C GLN A 6 7.90 -23.06 5.44
N GLY A 7 7.95 -21.96 4.69
CA GLY A 7 7.51 -20.65 5.18
C GLY A 7 6.02 -20.61 5.55
N LEU A 8 5.16 -21.31 4.81
CA LEU A 8 3.74 -21.45 5.15
C LEU A 8 3.53 -22.27 6.42
N ALA A 9 4.20 -23.42 6.54
CA ALA A 9 4.12 -24.25 7.74
C ALA A 9 4.62 -23.51 8.98
N GLU A 10 5.73 -22.78 8.84
CA GLU A 10 6.31 -21.96 9.89
C GLU A 10 5.40 -20.80 10.29
N ALA A 11 4.75 -20.13 9.32
CA ALA A 11 3.77 -19.08 9.60
C ALA A 11 2.59 -19.61 10.44
N ILE A 12 2.04 -20.76 10.04
CA ILE A 12 0.94 -21.39 10.77
C ILE A 12 1.40 -21.80 12.16
N HIS A 13 2.58 -22.41 12.28
CA HIS A 13 3.14 -22.81 13.57
C HIS A 13 3.28 -21.61 14.50
N ARG A 14 3.92 -20.53 14.06
CA ARG A 14 4.13 -19.32 14.87
C ARG A 14 2.85 -18.56 15.23
N LEU A 15 1.85 -18.57 14.35
CA LEU A 15 0.54 -18.01 14.65
C LEU A 15 -0.20 -18.83 15.72
N VAL A 16 -0.13 -20.16 15.62
CA VAL A 16 -0.78 -21.07 16.58
C VAL A 16 -0.07 -21.07 17.93
N THR A 17 1.27 -20.99 17.93
CA THR A 17 2.06 -20.93 19.17
C THR A 17 2.10 -19.54 19.81
N LEU A 18 1.54 -18.51 19.15
CA LEU A 18 1.60 -17.11 19.60
C LEU A 18 3.02 -16.71 19.99
N ASP A 19 3.96 -16.98 19.07
CA ASP A 19 5.38 -16.65 19.28
C ASP A 19 5.52 -15.18 19.70
N ALA A 20 6.27 -14.94 20.78
CA ALA A 20 6.39 -13.62 21.39
C ALA A 20 6.91 -12.59 20.38
N ASP A 21 7.84 -13.01 19.52
CA ASP A 21 8.40 -12.19 18.44
C ASP A 21 7.33 -11.74 17.43
N VAL A 22 6.37 -12.62 17.14
CA VAL A 22 5.30 -12.35 16.16
C VAL A 22 4.24 -11.45 16.78
N VAL A 23 3.82 -11.73 18.01
CA VAL A 23 2.82 -10.91 18.73
C VAL A 23 3.33 -9.49 18.93
N GLU A 24 4.60 -9.36 19.33
CA GLU A 24 5.22 -8.06 19.51
C GLU A 24 5.27 -7.28 18.19
N ALA A 25 5.77 -7.91 17.12
CA ALA A 25 5.83 -7.26 15.81
C ALA A 25 4.46 -6.87 15.26
N LEU A 26 3.44 -7.71 15.46
CA LEU A 26 2.04 -7.41 15.15
C LEU A 26 1.53 -6.21 15.92
N SER A 27 1.74 -6.20 17.24
CA SER A 27 1.26 -5.15 18.12
C SER A 27 1.93 -3.81 17.82
N ALA A 28 3.24 -3.79 17.60
CA ALA A 28 3.99 -2.61 17.19
C ALA A 28 3.52 -2.11 15.83
N SER A 29 3.32 -3.01 14.85
CA SER A 29 2.85 -2.61 13.51
C SER A 29 1.45 -1.99 13.56
N LEU A 30 0.54 -2.56 14.35
CA LEU A 30 -0.80 -2.03 14.56
C LEU A 30 -0.79 -0.71 15.32
N ALA A 31 0.02 -0.58 16.37
CA ALA A 31 0.13 0.63 17.18
C ALA A 31 0.72 1.79 16.35
N VAL A 32 1.82 1.55 15.64
CA VAL A 32 2.45 2.56 14.77
C VAL A 32 1.50 2.98 13.65
N SER A 33 0.90 2.03 12.93
CA SER A 33 -0.02 2.35 11.83
C SER A 33 -1.31 3.03 12.33
N GLY A 34 -1.84 2.58 13.47
CA GLY A 34 -3.03 3.14 14.08
C GLY A 34 -2.83 4.57 14.57
N THR A 35 -1.73 4.83 15.28
CA THR A 35 -1.38 6.19 15.74
C THR A 35 -1.05 7.11 14.57
N ALA A 36 -0.29 6.63 13.58
CA ALA A 36 -0.02 7.39 12.36
C ALA A 36 -1.30 7.75 11.60
N THR A 37 -2.24 6.81 11.48
CA THR A 37 -3.55 7.05 10.83
C THR A 37 -4.37 8.05 11.62
N ALA A 38 -4.43 7.92 12.95
CA ALA A 38 -5.17 8.85 13.81
C ALA A 38 -4.62 10.29 13.70
N LEU A 39 -3.30 10.46 13.75
CA LEU A 39 -2.64 11.76 13.56
C LEU A 39 -2.88 12.30 12.14
N SER A 40 -2.80 11.44 11.13
CA SER A 40 -3.06 11.82 9.73
C SER A 40 -4.50 12.29 9.52
N VAL A 41 -5.48 11.66 10.16
CA VAL A 41 -6.88 12.11 10.11
C VAL A 41 -7.04 13.43 10.86
N ALA A 42 -6.47 13.55 12.07
CA ALA A 42 -6.60 14.73 12.90
C ALA A 42 -6.02 16.00 12.26
N ILE A 43 -4.94 15.88 11.50
CA ILE A 43 -4.27 17.01 10.84
C ILE A 43 -4.69 17.13 9.36
N GLY A 44 -4.69 16.00 8.65
CA GLY A 44 -4.91 15.94 7.21
C GLY A 44 -6.35 16.27 6.79
N VAL A 45 -7.37 15.88 7.57
CA VAL A 45 -8.76 16.23 7.24
C VAL A 45 -8.99 17.74 7.38
N PRO A 46 -8.68 18.40 8.51
CA PRO A 46 -8.84 19.85 8.61
C PRO A 46 -8.02 20.62 7.57
N ALA A 47 -6.74 20.26 7.38
CA ALA A 47 -5.87 20.93 6.42
C ALA A 47 -6.35 20.73 4.98
N GLY A 48 -6.77 19.50 4.62
CA GLY A 48 -7.31 19.17 3.31
C GLY A 48 -8.63 19.89 3.02
N THR A 49 -9.54 19.95 4.00
CA THR A 49 -10.80 20.70 3.87
C THR A 49 -10.54 22.20 3.75
N ALA A 50 -9.64 22.76 4.55
CA ALA A 50 -9.25 24.17 4.47
C ALA A 50 -8.65 24.51 3.10
N LEU A 51 -7.74 23.68 2.58
CA LEU A 51 -7.13 23.88 1.26
C LEU A 51 -8.12 23.70 0.11
N GLY A 52 -9.08 22.78 0.26
CA GLY A 52 -10.14 22.54 -0.70
C GLY A 52 -11.10 23.73 -0.83
N LEU A 53 -11.46 24.35 0.30
CA LEU A 53 -12.42 25.45 0.37
C LEU A 53 -11.79 26.84 0.19
N ALA A 54 -10.56 27.06 0.65
CA ALA A 54 -9.90 28.35 0.56
C ALA A 54 -9.47 28.70 -0.88
N ARG A 55 -9.68 29.94 -1.31
CA ARG A 55 -9.26 30.46 -2.62
C ARG A 55 -8.24 31.59 -2.43
N PHE A 56 -6.94 31.24 -2.39
CA PHE A 56 -5.82 32.18 -2.28
C PHE A 56 -4.84 32.05 -3.46
N ARG A 57 -4.11 33.12 -3.78
CA ARG A 57 -3.24 33.25 -4.98
C ARG A 57 -2.14 32.18 -5.10
N GLY A 58 -1.71 31.55 -4.00
CA GLY A 58 -0.67 30.51 -3.95
C GLY A 58 -1.18 29.06 -3.92
N ARG A 59 -2.50 28.83 -4.00
CA ARG A 59 -3.12 27.49 -3.85
C ARG A 59 -2.57 26.45 -4.82
N GLY A 60 -2.25 26.84 -6.05
CA GLY A 60 -1.72 25.93 -7.07
C GLY A 60 -0.39 25.28 -6.65
N LEU A 61 0.55 26.07 -6.12
CA LEU A 61 1.83 25.55 -5.62
C LEU A 61 1.63 24.59 -4.44
N VAL A 62 0.74 24.94 -3.50
CA VAL A 62 0.44 24.08 -2.35
C VAL A 62 -0.19 22.76 -2.79
N LEU A 63 -1.14 22.80 -3.73
CA LEU A 63 -1.75 21.59 -4.28
C LEU A 63 -0.73 20.73 -5.03
N THR A 64 0.17 21.33 -5.80
CA THR A 64 1.24 20.58 -6.46
C THR A 64 2.13 19.89 -5.42
N LEU A 65 2.58 20.58 -4.38
CA LEU A 65 3.41 19.99 -3.32
C LEU A 65 2.69 18.85 -2.57
N VAL A 66 1.41 19.05 -2.22
CA VAL A 66 0.59 18.03 -1.54
C VAL A 66 0.34 16.83 -2.46
N ASN A 67 0.03 17.05 -3.73
CA ASN A 67 -0.18 15.98 -4.70
C ASN A 67 1.10 15.23 -5.04
N THR A 68 2.25 15.90 -5.06
CA THR A 68 3.56 15.24 -5.15
C THR A 68 3.80 14.34 -3.94
N GLY A 69 3.36 14.73 -2.73
CA GLY A 69 3.39 13.89 -1.53
C GLY A 69 2.42 12.70 -1.56
N LEU A 70 1.32 12.78 -2.33
CA LEU A 70 0.31 11.73 -2.53
C LEU A 70 0.71 10.66 -3.57
N GLY A 71 1.99 10.56 -3.94
CA GLY A 71 2.55 9.64 -4.95
C GLY A 71 2.44 8.14 -4.63
N LEU A 72 1.34 7.72 -4.01
CA LEU A 72 0.99 6.34 -3.71
C LEU A 72 0.61 5.59 -4.99
N PRO A 73 1.06 4.32 -5.13
CA PRO A 73 0.81 3.52 -6.32
C PRO A 73 -0.68 3.46 -6.74
N PRO A 74 -1.67 3.30 -5.82
CA PRO A 74 -3.08 3.16 -6.21
C PRO A 74 -3.68 4.45 -6.80
N VAL A 75 -3.31 5.62 -6.26
CA VAL A 75 -3.84 6.91 -6.73
C VAL A 75 -3.27 7.25 -8.09
N VAL A 76 -1.97 7.01 -8.29
CA VAL A 76 -1.33 7.26 -9.58
C VAL A 76 -1.83 6.28 -10.64
N VAL A 77 -2.11 5.01 -10.30
CA VAL A 77 -2.78 4.08 -11.23
C VAL A 77 -4.19 4.55 -11.58
N GLY A 78 -4.96 5.02 -10.60
CA GLY A 78 -6.30 5.57 -10.82
C GLY A 78 -6.29 6.80 -11.75
N ILE A 79 -5.37 7.73 -11.52
CA ILE A 79 -5.17 8.92 -12.37
C ILE A 79 -4.63 8.52 -13.75
N ALA A 80 -3.70 7.58 -13.82
CA ALA A 80 -3.12 7.06 -15.06
C ALA A 80 -4.19 6.47 -15.99
N VAL A 81 -5.12 5.70 -15.44
CA VAL A 81 -6.26 5.13 -16.18
C VAL A 81 -7.25 6.23 -16.60
N GLN A 82 -7.45 7.27 -15.78
CA GLN A 82 -8.28 8.43 -16.13
C GLN A 82 -7.62 9.38 -17.14
N SER A 83 -6.28 9.34 -17.25
CA SER A 83 -5.50 10.18 -18.17
C SER A 83 -5.58 9.70 -19.62
N VAL A 84 -6.08 8.48 -19.84
CA VAL A 84 -6.34 7.96 -21.19
C VAL A 84 -7.56 8.67 -21.76
N ASP A 85 -7.47 9.11 -23.02
CA ASP A 85 -8.51 9.88 -23.69
C ASP A 85 -9.89 9.20 -23.50
N PRO A 86 -10.89 9.87 -22.91
CA PRO A 86 -12.22 9.30 -22.70
C PRO A 86 -12.89 8.88 -24.02
N MET A 87 -12.49 9.47 -25.15
CA MET A 87 -12.95 9.14 -26.49
C MET A 87 -12.35 7.84 -27.04
N LEU A 88 -11.23 7.36 -26.49
CA LEU A 88 -10.58 6.11 -26.94
C LEU A 88 -11.54 4.92 -26.86
N ARG A 89 -12.39 4.86 -25.84
CA ARG A 89 -13.40 3.80 -25.69
C ARG A 89 -14.48 3.86 -26.77
N LEU A 90 -14.89 5.07 -27.16
CA LEU A 90 -15.88 5.29 -28.22
C LEU A 90 -15.27 4.97 -29.60
N GLN A 91 -14.01 5.33 -29.84
CA GLN A 91 -13.29 5.01 -31.08
C GLN A 91 -13.05 3.51 -31.24
N LEU A 92 -12.62 2.81 -30.17
CA LEU A 92 -12.41 1.36 -30.21
C LEU A 92 -13.72 0.60 -30.49
N ARG A 93 -14.84 1.07 -29.94
CA ARG A 93 -16.18 0.51 -30.24
C ARG A 93 -16.63 0.82 -31.66
N ALA A 94 -16.38 2.03 -32.16
CA ALA A 94 -16.70 2.41 -33.53
C ALA A 94 -15.91 1.60 -34.57
N LEU A 95 -14.68 1.19 -34.23
CA LEU A 95 -13.82 0.33 -35.04
C LEU A 95 -14.15 -1.16 -34.95
N GLY A 96 -15.18 -1.56 -34.17
CA GLY A 96 -15.58 -2.96 -34.02
C GLY A 96 -14.60 -3.81 -33.20
N ALA A 97 -13.74 -3.19 -32.37
CA ALA A 97 -12.74 -3.91 -31.60
C ALA A 97 -13.40 -4.86 -30.58
N THR A 98 -12.88 -6.08 -30.49
CA THR A 98 -13.32 -7.04 -29.47
C THR A 98 -12.88 -6.59 -28.06
N PRO A 99 -13.53 -7.05 -26.98
CA PRO A 99 -13.20 -6.64 -25.62
C PRO A 99 -11.73 -6.86 -25.24
N THR A 100 -11.12 -7.93 -25.76
CA THR A 100 -9.71 -8.25 -25.55
C THR A 100 -8.77 -7.34 -26.34
N GLN A 101 -9.13 -6.97 -27.57
CA GLN A 101 -8.39 -5.98 -28.37
C GLN A 101 -8.48 -4.59 -27.74
N ALA A 102 -9.67 -4.20 -27.27
CA ALA A 102 -9.88 -2.94 -26.58
C ALA A 102 -9.08 -2.86 -25.26
N LEU A 103 -9.05 -3.96 -24.49
CA LEU A 103 -8.24 -4.05 -23.27
C LEU A 103 -6.74 -3.90 -23.57
N TRP A 104 -6.25 -4.59 -24.60
CA TRP A 104 -4.84 -4.54 -24.98
C TRP A 104 -4.43 -3.16 -25.50
N LEU A 105 -5.24 -2.51 -26.35
CA LEU A 105 -4.97 -1.15 -26.82
C LEU A 105 -5.02 -0.13 -25.68
N PHE A 106 -6.00 -0.25 -24.77
CA PHE A 106 -6.09 0.62 -23.60
C PHE A 106 -4.86 0.48 -22.70
N ALA A 107 -4.41 -0.75 -22.44
CA ALA A 107 -3.19 -1.00 -21.66
C ALA A 107 -1.93 -0.43 -22.34
N ARG A 108 -1.87 -0.50 -23.68
CA ARG A 108 -0.74 0.00 -24.47
C ARG A 108 -0.68 1.54 -24.51
N GLU A 109 -1.84 2.19 -24.49
CA GLU A 109 -1.96 3.65 -24.41
C GLU A 109 -1.65 4.14 -22.98
N ALA A 110 -2.13 3.42 -21.97
CA ALA A 110 -1.87 3.70 -20.57
C ALA A 110 -0.42 3.38 -20.12
N ARG A 111 0.45 2.86 -21.00
CA ARG A 111 1.79 2.36 -20.62
C ARG A 111 2.65 3.39 -19.89
N LEU A 112 2.68 4.63 -20.38
CA LEU A 112 3.52 5.68 -19.79
C LEU A 112 2.95 6.13 -18.43
N PRO A 113 1.65 6.44 -18.31
CA PRO A 113 1.01 6.68 -17.03
C PRO A 113 1.18 5.54 -16.01
N ILE A 114 1.06 4.28 -16.47
CA ILE A 114 1.26 3.09 -15.62
C ILE A 114 2.71 2.98 -15.15
N LEU A 115 3.69 3.22 -16.02
CA LEU A 115 5.11 3.22 -15.64
C LEU A 115 5.40 4.33 -14.63
N THR A 116 4.87 5.54 -14.82
CA THR A 116 5.00 6.63 -13.85
C THR A 116 4.35 6.27 -12.52
N ALA A 117 3.18 5.64 -12.54
CA ALA A 117 2.50 5.13 -11.34
C ALA A 117 3.29 4.06 -10.62
N ALA A 118 3.87 3.11 -11.36
CA ALA A 118 4.69 2.04 -10.83
C ALA A 118 5.97 2.60 -10.20
N MET A 119 6.65 3.54 -10.86
CA MET A 119 7.87 4.17 -10.33
C MET A 119 7.59 5.01 -9.08
N ALA A 120 6.51 5.80 -9.07
CA ALA A 120 6.09 6.56 -7.90
C ALA A 120 5.75 5.63 -6.73
N GLY A 121 4.99 4.58 -7.01
CA GLY A 121 4.61 3.60 -6.01
C GLY A 121 5.77 2.80 -5.45
N PHE A 122 6.70 2.38 -6.30
CA PHE A 122 7.93 1.70 -5.90
C PHE A 122 8.81 2.59 -5.01
N GLY A 123 8.98 3.87 -5.38
CA GLY A 123 9.69 4.85 -4.57
C GLY A 123 9.07 5.03 -3.19
N ALA A 124 7.74 5.11 -3.12
CA ALA A 124 7.01 5.24 -1.85
C ALA A 124 7.20 4.01 -0.95
N VAL A 125 7.01 2.80 -1.49
CA VAL A 125 7.16 1.54 -0.74
C VAL A 125 8.59 1.33 -0.24
N ILE A 126 9.60 1.63 -1.06
CA ILE A 126 11.00 1.53 -0.64
C ILE A 126 11.33 2.58 0.42
N SER A 127 10.84 3.81 0.24
CA SER A 127 11.08 4.88 1.21
C SER A 127 10.44 4.58 2.56
N GLU A 128 9.31 3.87 2.60
CA GLU A 128 8.64 3.51 3.85
C GLU A 128 9.45 2.51 4.68
N ILE A 129 9.93 1.44 4.03
CA ILE A 129 10.77 0.43 4.68
C ILE A 129 12.12 1.05 5.09
N GLY A 130 12.73 1.83 4.20
CA GLY A 130 13.99 2.52 4.46
C GLY A 130 13.90 3.53 5.60
N ALA A 131 12.86 4.38 5.61
CA ALA A 131 12.64 5.33 6.69
C ALA A 131 12.41 4.61 8.03
N SER A 132 11.62 3.53 8.02
CA SER A 132 11.36 2.74 9.23
C SER A 132 12.64 2.11 9.79
N LEU A 133 13.53 1.61 8.92
CA LEU A 133 14.84 1.08 9.34
C LEU A 133 15.78 2.18 9.87
N MET A 134 15.78 3.37 9.26
CA MET A 134 16.63 4.50 9.68
C MET A 134 16.19 5.12 11.01
N VAL A 135 14.88 5.23 11.25
CA VAL A 135 14.31 5.81 12.47
C VAL A 135 14.42 4.86 13.67
N GLY A 136 14.59 3.55 13.41
CA GLY A 136 14.83 2.55 14.45
C GLY A 136 13.64 1.68 14.78
N CYS A 137 12.67 1.51 13.88
CA CYS A 137 11.52 0.59 14.01
C CYS A 137 11.94 -0.88 13.87
N ASN A 138 13.03 -1.28 14.52
CA ASN A 138 13.71 -2.55 14.27
C ASN A 138 14.32 -3.19 15.54
N VAL A 139 14.02 -2.65 16.71
CA VAL A 139 14.51 -3.18 17.99
C VAL A 139 13.61 -4.33 18.42
N LYS A 140 14.21 -5.51 18.65
CA LYS A 140 13.50 -6.68 19.18
C LYS A 140 13.14 -6.42 20.64
N GLY A 141 11.91 -6.71 21.04
CA GLY A 141 11.39 -6.45 22.39
C GLY A 141 10.67 -5.11 22.54
N ASP A 142 10.60 -4.27 21.51
CA ASP A 142 10.19 -2.86 21.65
C ASP A 142 9.52 -2.27 20.39
N THR A 143 10.30 -1.99 19.33
CA THR A 143 9.86 -1.14 18.22
C THR A 143 9.80 -1.85 16.87
N ARG A 144 10.09 -3.15 16.82
CA ARG A 144 10.18 -3.89 15.56
C ARG A 144 8.81 -4.08 14.94
N ILE A 145 8.65 -3.63 13.69
CA ILE A 145 7.44 -3.86 12.89
C ILE A 145 7.64 -5.03 11.91
N LEU A 146 6.54 -5.57 11.38
CA LEU A 146 6.56 -6.75 10.49
C LEU A 146 7.42 -6.52 9.23
N THR A 147 7.33 -5.34 8.61
CA THR A 147 8.05 -5.01 7.37
C THR A 147 9.57 -4.92 7.57
N THR A 148 10.02 -4.33 8.67
CA THR A 148 11.44 -4.25 9.03
C THR A 148 11.98 -5.61 9.46
N ALA A 149 11.18 -6.42 10.16
CA ALA A 149 11.53 -7.80 10.50
C ALA A 149 11.74 -8.66 9.24
N ILE A 150 10.84 -8.60 8.25
CA ILE A 150 10.98 -9.33 6.98
C ILE A 150 12.29 -8.96 6.29
N THR A 151 12.61 -7.66 6.24
CA THR A 151 13.82 -7.17 5.56
C THR A 151 15.09 -7.59 6.31
N LEU A 152 15.07 -7.56 7.65
CA LEU A 152 16.17 -8.07 8.47
C LEU A 152 16.42 -9.57 8.26
N GLU A 153 15.38 -10.40 8.34
CA GLU A 153 15.53 -11.84 8.21
C GLU A 153 15.96 -12.23 6.79
N THR A 154 15.48 -11.52 5.77
CA THR A 154 15.97 -11.65 4.40
C THR A 154 17.46 -11.29 4.29
N GLY A 155 17.90 -10.22 4.97
CA GLY A 155 19.31 -9.80 5.00
C GLY A 155 20.24 -10.76 5.74
N LYS A 156 19.71 -11.54 6.69
CA LYS A 156 20.45 -12.62 7.39
C LYS A 156 20.53 -13.92 6.58
N GLY A 157 19.80 -14.03 5.47
CA GLY A 157 19.66 -15.28 4.71
C GLY A 157 18.61 -16.25 5.28
N GLU A 158 17.86 -15.85 6.30
CA GLU A 158 16.80 -16.64 6.96
C GLU A 158 15.48 -16.51 6.19
N PHE A 159 15.49 -16.92 4.92
CA PHE A 159 14.34 -16.74 4.02
C PHE A 159 13.07 -17.47 4.49
N GLY A 160 13.20 -18.59 5.21
CA GLY A 160 12.06 -19.32 5.76
C GLY A 160 11.24 -18.44 6.73
N THR A 161 11.92 -17.84 7.71
CA THR A 161 11.32 -16.92 8.67
C THR A 161 10.80 -15.65 7.98
N ALA A 162 11.54 -15.10 7.01
CA ALA A 162 11.10 -13.93 6.26
C ALA A 162 9.80 -14.18 5.48
N ILE A 163 9.69 -15.34 4.81
CA ILE A 163 8.46 -15.75 4.11
C ILE A 163 7.32 -15.93 5.10
N ALA A 164 7.58 -16.56 6.27
CA ALA A 164 6.56 -16.76 7.29
C ALA A 164 5.97 -15.44 7.80
N LEU A 165 6.84 -14.47 8.15
CA LEU A 165 6.43 -13.13 8.55
C LEU A 165 5.69 -12.39 7.43
N GLY A 166 6.09 -12.59 6.17
CA GLY A 166 5.39 -12.04 5.00
C GLY A 166 3.97 -12.58 4.84
N ILE A 167 3.76 -13.89 5.04
CA ILE A 167 2.43 -14.51 5.04
C ILE A 167 1.57 -13.96 6.17
N ILE A 168 2.14 -13.80 7.37
CA ILE A 168 1.46 -13.21 8.53
C ILE A 168 1.02 -11.77 8.23
N LEU A 169 1.90 -10.95 7.65
CA LEU A 169 1.59 -9.58 7.25
C LEU A 169 0.45 -9.54 6.24
N LEU A 170 0.48 -10.39 5.21
CA LEU A 170 -0.59 -10.48 4.22
C LEU A 170 -1.94 -10.88 4.85
N ALA A 171 -1.93 -11.86 5.74
CA ALA A 171 -3.13 -12.28 6.46
C ALA A 171 -3.71 -11.15 7.33
N LEU A 172 -2.84 -10.41 8.03
CA LEU A 172 -3.25 -9.23 8.81
C LEU A 172 -3.90 -8.17 7.93
N VAL A 173 -3.25 -7.80 6.82
CA VAL A 173 -3.78 -6.80 5.88
C VAL A 173 -5.14 -7.23 5.33
N PHE A 174 -5.28 -8.50 4.95
CA PHE A 174 -6.55 -9.03 4.47
C PHE A 174 -7.63 -8.98 5.56
N ALA A 175 -7.31 -9.37 6.79
CA ALA A 175 -8.25 -9.35 7.91
C ALA A 175 -8.73 -7.93 8.23
N VAL A 176 -7.80 -6.96 8.30
CA VAL A 176 -8.14 -5.55 8.51
C VAL A 176 -9.02 -5.03 7.38
N ASN A 177 -8.66 -5.31 6.12
CA ASN A 177 -9.44 -4.85 4.97
C ASN A 177 -10.82 -5.51 4.87
N ALA A 178 -10.93 -6.79 5.22
CA ALA A 178 -12.20 -7.50 5.29
C ALA A 178 -13.10 -6.93 6.39
N ALA A 179 -12.54 -6.65 7.58
CA ALA A 179 -13.26 -6.05 8.70
C ALA A 179 -13.78 -4.65 8.36
N THR A 180 -12.95 -3.80 7.74
CA THR A 180 -13.37 -2.45 7.32
C THR A 180 -14.42 -2.52 6.21
N THR A 181 -14.26 -3.41 5.23
CA THR A 181 -15.24 -3.61 4.16
C THR A 181 -16.58 -4.11 4.70
N TRP A 182 -16.56 -5.05 5.65
CA TRP A 182 -17.76 -5.57 6.30
C TRP A 182 -18.50 -4.48 7.09
N ALA A 183 -17.75 -3.66 7.83
CA ALA A 183 -18.31 -2.52 8.55
C ALA A 183 -18.98 -1.50 7.59
N GLN A 184 -18.38 -1.25 6.42
CA GLN A 184 -18.94 -0.35 5.41
C GLN A 184 -20.23 -0.90 4.78
N GLN A 185 -20.28 -2.21 4.50
CA GLN A 185 -21.45 -2.84 3.90
C GLN A 185 -22.66 -2.83 4.84
N ARG A 186 -22.43 -3.00 6.16
CA ARG A 186 -23.48 -2.97 7.17
C ARG A 186 -24.13 -1.60 7.34
N SER A 187 -23.46 -0.53 6.92
CA SER A 187 -24.00 0.84 6.95
C SER A 187 -24.79 1.21 5.68
N ARG A 188 -24.71 0.39 4.62
CA ARG A 188 -25.44 0.62 3.35
C ARG A 188 -26.71 -0.24 3.21
N ALA A 189 -26.92 -1.19 4.11
CA ALA A 189 -28.11 -2.03 4.24
C ALA A 189 -29.01 -1.49 5.36
#